data_AF-A0A0D3AGQ6-F1
#
_entry.id   AF-A0A0D3AGQ6-F1
#
_cell.length_a   1.000
_cell.length_b   1.000
_cell.length_c   1.000
_cell.angle_alpha   90.00
_cell.angle_beta   90.00
_cell.angle_gamma   90.00
#
_symmetry.space_group_name_H-M   'P 1'
#
loop_
_entity.id
_entity.type
_entity.pdbx_description
1 polymer ?
#
loop_
_entity_poly.entity_id
_entity_poly.type
_entity_poly.pdbx_seq_one_letter_code
_entity_poly.pdbx_strand_id
1 'polypeptide(L)'
;MFEGTSSVKRTKQDMLASRFENLRMDEEETVAQFSAKLCDISNECFALGKQFKDKKLVKKLKRSLPVKFESKNSVVEEAHNLDEMAFD
;
A
#
# COMPACT_ATOMS: atom_id res chain seq x y z
N MET A 1 25.02 17.18 19.31
CA MET A 1 24.63 15.76 19.28
C MET A 1 23.12 15.65 19.17
N PHE A 2 22.58 15.48 17.95
CA PHE A 2 21.15 15.18 17.70
C PHE A 2 21.04 13.87 16.90
N GLU A 3 21.89 12.89 17.22
CA GLU A 3 21.99 11.63 16.47
C GLU A 3 20.93 10.59 16.87
N GLY A 4 20.24 10.77 18.01
CA GLY A 4 19.19 9.84 18.45
C GLY A 4 17.87 9.96 17.66
N THR A 5 17.45 11.17 17.32
CA THR A 5 16.14 11.44 16.67
C THR A 5 16.10 11.05 15.19
N SER A 6 17.23 11.06 14.50
CA SER A 6 17.30 10.68 13.07
C SER A 6 17.30 9.17 12.88
N SER A 7 17.93 8.43 13.80
CA SER A 7 18.00 6.97 13.73
C SER A 7 16.62 6.34 13.93
N VAL A 8 15.86 6.79 14.94
CA VAL A 8 14.50 6.28 15.21
C VAL A 8 13.51 6.54 14.07
N LYS A 9 13.61 7.69 13.39
CA LYS A 9 12.78 7.99 12.21
C LYS A 9 13.09 7.03 11.07
N ARG A 10 14.36 6.75 10.84
CA ARG A 10 14.81 5.83 9.78
C ARG A 10 14.38 4.39 10.08
N THR A 11 14.56 3.92 11.32
CA THR A 11 14.08 2.59 11.75
C THR A 11 12.57 2.44 11.60
N LYS A 12 11.78 3.46 11.99
CA LYS A 12 10.32 3.45 11.80
C LYS A 12 9.93 3.39 10.32
N GLN A 13 10.61 4.16 9.46
CA GLN A 13 10.37 4.11 8.02
C GLN A 13 10.69 2.74 7.42
N ASP A 14 11.77 2.10 7.87
CA ASP A 14 12.15 0.74 7.46
C ASP A 14 11.13 -0.30 7.92
N MET A 15 10.68 -0.21 9.18
CA MET A 15 9.62 -1.07 9.71
C MET A 15 8.32 -0.93 8.91
N LEU A 16 7.90 0.30 8.58
CA LEU A 16 6.71 0.53 7.76
C LEU A 16 6.88 0.04 6.33
N ALA A 17 8.05 0.22 5.73
CA ALA A 17 8.34 -0.34 4.40
C ALA A 17 8.27 -1.87 4.43
N SER A 18 8.85 -2.51 5.45
CA SER A 18 8.78 -3.95 5.62
C SER A 18 7.35 -4.44 5.89
N ARG A 19 6.56 -3.73 6.72
CA ARG A 19 5.13 -4.02 6.92
C ARG A 19 4.37 -3.89 5.61
N PHE A 20 4.62 -2.83 4.84
CA PHE A 20 4.03 -2.61 3.53
C PHE A 20 4.36 -3.76 2.57
N GLU A 21 5.63 -4.15 2.46
CA GLU A 21 6.09 -5.22 1.57
C GLU A 21 5.58 -6.60 1.98
N ASN A 22 5.45 -6.87 3.27
CA ASN A 22 4.87 -8.11 3.79
C ASN A 22 3.33 -8.09 3.85
N LEU A 23 2.71 -6.92 3.65
CA LEU A 23 1.25 -6.79 3.66
C LEU A 23 0.65 -7.61 2.52
N ARG A 24 -0.18 -8.60 2.86
CA ARG A 24 -0.93 -9.43 1.92
C ARG A 24 -2.39 -9.47 2.36
N MET A 25 -3.30 -9.45 1.40
CA MET A 25 -4.71 -9.55 1.71
C MET A 25 -5.01 -11.00 2.07
N ASP A 26 -5.67 -11.18 3.19
CA ASP A 26 -6.10 -12.50 3.64
C ASP A 26 -7.28 -13.00 2.79
N GLU A 27 -7.51 -14.30 2.74
CA GLU A 27 -8.64 -14.85 2.00
C GLU A 27 -9.97 -14.53 2.67
N GLU A 28 -9.98 -14.40 4.01
CA GLU A 28 -11.15 -14.04 4.81
C GLU A 28 -11.36 -12.52 4.91
N GLU A 29 -10.33 -11.74 4.56
CA GLU A 29 -10.38 -10.28 4.60
C GLU A 29 -11.08 -9.70 3.36
N THR A 30 -11.72 -8.54 3.51
CA THR A 30 -12.33 -7.79 2.40
C THR A 30 -11.38 -6.73 1.83
N VAL A 31 -11.58 -6.37 0.56
CA VAL A 31 -10.74 -5.34 -0.12
C VAL A 31 -10.80 -4.00 0.63
N ALA A 32 -11.96 -3.66 1.22
CA ALA A 32 -12.11 -2.45 2.02
C ALA A 32 -11.25 -2.47 3.29
N GLN A 33 -11.24 -3.60 4.03
CA GLN A 33 -10.38 -3.76 5.21
C GLN A 33 -8.90 -3.72 4.83
N PHE A 34 -8.52 -4.37 3.73
CA PHE A 34 -7.14 -4.35 3.25
C PHE A 34 -6.72 -2.95 2.77
N SER A 35 -7.60 -2.24 2.06
CA SER A 35 -7.39 -0.86 1.62
C SER A 35 -7.23 0.09 2.82
N ALA A 36 -8.01 -0.09 3.88
CA ALA A 36 -7.87 0.68 5.12
C ALA A 36 -6.48 0.45 5.75
N LYS A 37 -5.97 -0.78 5.80
CA LYS A 37 -4.60 -1.08 6.28
C LYS A 37 -3.52 -0.43 5.42
N LEU A 38 -3.70 -0.42 4.09
CA LEU A 38 -2.79 0.28 3.19
C LEU A 38 -2.80 1.80 3.42
N CYS A 39 -3.99 2.37 3.63
CA CYS A 39 -4.15 3.79 3.92
C CYS A 39 -3.50 4.17 5.26
N ASP A 40 -3.67 3.34 6.28
CA ASP A 40 -3.03 3.50 7.58
C ASP A 40 -1.50 3.55 7.47
N ILE A 41 -0.89 2.58 6.77
CA ILE A 41 0.56 2.56 6.50
C ILE A 41 1.01 3.78 5.68
N SER A 42 0.21 4.21 4.71
CA SER A 42 0.51 5.41 3.90
C SER A 42 0.49 6.67 4.77
N ASN A 43 -0.48 6.80 5.68
CA ASN A 43 -0.57 7.89 6.64
C ASN A 43 0.59 7.87 7.64
N GLU A 44 0.96 6.70 8.17
CA GLU A 44 2.15 6.56 9.04
C GLU A 44 3.43 6.99 8.31
N CYS A 45 3.59 6.58 7.04
CA CYS A 45 4.73 7.00 6.23
C CYS A 45 4.70 8.51 5.91
N PHE A 46 3.53 9.07 5.62
CA PHE A 46 3.35 10.50 5.39
C PHE A 46 3.72 11.33 6.63
N ALA A 47 3.31 10.88 7.82
CA ALA A 47 3.70 11.50 9.09
C ALA A 47 5.23 11.48 9.33
N LEU A 48 5.95 10.54 8.72
CA LEU A 48 7.40 10.45 8.73
C LEU A 48 8.08 11.19 7.55
N GLY A 49 7.31 11.93 6.75
CA GLY A 49 7.79 12.68 5.58
C GLY A 49 8.09 11.82 4.35
N LYS A 50 7.58 10.59 4.31
CA LYS A 50 7.78 9.65 3.20
C LYS A 50 6.44 9.37 2.54
N GLN A 51 6.22 9.91 1.35
CA GLN A 51 5.00 9.66 0.61
C GLN A 51 5.17 8.45 -0.31
N PHE A 52 4.29 7.45 -0.19
CA PHE A 52 4.19 6.42 -1.22
C PHE A 52 3.44 7.01 -2.41
N LYS A 53 3.98 6.83 -3.62
CA LYS A 53 3.26 7.17 -4.84
C LYS A 53 2.07 6.22 -4.98
N ASP A 54 0.91 6.72 -5.43
CA ASP A 54 -0.27 5.91 -5.71
C ASP A 54 0.04 4.71 -6.60
N LYS A 55 0.87 4.90 -7.62
CA LYS A 55 1.35 3.79 -8.48
C LYS A 55 2.01 2.65 -7.70
N LYS A 56 2.73 2.95 -6.62
CA LYS A 56 3.36 1.95 -5.74
C LYS A 56 2.33 1.28 -4.83
N LEU A 57 1.38 2.03 -4.30
CA LEU A 57 0.26 1.51 -3.49
C LEU A 57 -0.64 0.58 -4.32
N VAL A 58 -1.06 1.03 -5.50
CA VAL A 58 -1.91 0.27 -6.44
C VAL A 58 -1.22 -1.00 -6.91
N LYS A 59 0.07 -0.92 -7.29
CA LYS A 59 0.84 -2.11 -7.68
C LYS A 59 0.97 -3.11 -6.54
N LYS A 60 1.14 -2.63 -5.30
CA LYS A 60 1.18 -3.48 -4.12
C LYS A 60 -0.18 -4.11 -3.82
N LEU A 61 -1.26 -3.33 -3.88
CA LEU A 61 -2.63 -3.81 -3.76
C LEU A 61 -2.88 -4.94 -4.75
N LYS A 62 -2.70 -4.70 -6.06
CA LYS A 62 -2.87 -5.71 -7.12
C LYS A 62 -2.09 -7.00 -6.82
N ARG A 63 -0.83 -6.92 -6.38
CA ARG A 63 0.01 -8.09 -6.05
C ARG A 63 -0.40 -8.80 -4.76
N SER A 64 -1.03 -8.08 -3.84
CA SER A 64 -1.44 -8.59 -2.54
C SER A 64 -2.88 -9.13 -2.54
N LEU A 65 -3.69 -8.80 -3.55
CA LEU A 65 -5.01 -9.37 -3.77
C LEU A 65 -4.89 -10.88 -4.08
N PRO A 66 -5.76 -11.73 -3.51
CA PRO A 66 -5.79 -13.13 -3.89
C PRO A 66 -6.33 -13.31 -5.32
N VAL A 67 -5.90 -14.37 -6.00
CA VAL A 67 -6.18 -14.66 -7.43
C VAL A 67 -7.67 -14.60 -7.76
N LYS A 68 -8.54 -14.91 -6.79
CA LYS A 68 -10.01 -14.78 -6.90
C LYS A 68 -10.48 -13.37 -7.27
N PHE A 69 -9.74 -12.32 -6.89
CA PHE A 69 -10.00 -10.93 -7.29
C PHE A 69 -9.24 -10.54 -8.56
N GLU A 70 -8.09 -11.18 -8.87
CA GLU A 70 -7.35 -10.95 -10.12
C GLU A 70 -8.20 -11.30 -11.34
N SER A 71 -9.00 -12.37 -11.30
CA SER A 71 -9.91 -12.73 -12.40
C SER A 71 -10.94 -11.64 -12.72
N LYS A 72 -11.31 -10.80 -11.74
CA LYS A 72 -12.25 -9.68 -11.95
C LYS A 72 -11.54 -8.41 -12.43
N ASN A 73 -10.26 -8.25 -12.07
CA ASN A 73 -9.42 -7.15 -12.50
C ASN A 73 -8.85 -7.36 -13.91
N SER A 74 -8.53 -8.59 -14.30
CA SER A 74 -8.03 -8.90 -15.65
C SER A 74 -9.09 -8.65 -16.73
N VAL A 75 -10.37 -8.86 -16.42
CA VAL A 75 -11.48 -8.54 -17.33
C VAL A 75 -11.68 -7.01 -17.46
N VAL A 76 -11.35 -6.24 -16.42
CA VAL A 76 -11.39 -4.77 -16.45
C VAL A 76 -10.16 -4.16 -17.15
N GLU A 77 -8.98 -4.79 -17.06
CA GLU A 77 -7.77 -4.32 -17.74
C GLU A 77 -7.82 -4.55 -19.27
N GLU A 78 -8.69 -5.45 -19.77
CA GLU A 78 -9.04 -5.50 -21.20
C GLU A 78 -10.10 -4.45 -21.59
N ALA A 79 -10.84 -3.89 -20.63
CA ALA A 79 -11.88 -2.93 -20.91
C ALA A 79 -11.37 -1.48 -20.90
N HIS A 80 -10.76 -0.97 -19.83
CA HIS A 80 -10.35 0.44 -19.79
C HIS A 80 -9.27 0.75 -18.74
N ASN A 81 -8.11 1.19 -19.21
CA ASN A 81 -7.26 2.25 -18.65
C ASN A 81 -7.45 2.58 -17.14
N LEU A 82 -6.95 1.72 -16.24
CA LEU A 82 -6.87 1.98 -14.80
C LEU A 82 -5.70 2.93 -14.41
N ASP A 83 -5.44 3.99 -15.19
CA ASP A 83 -4.49 5.08 -14.84
C ASP A 83 -5.21 6.34 -14.33
N GLU A 84 -6.55 6.37 -14.30
CA GLU A 84 -7.37 7.54 -13.92
C GLU A 84 -8.17 7.42 -12.60
N MET A 85 -7.76 6.59 -11.64
CA MET A 85 -8.27 6.74 -10.27
C MET A 85 -7.48 7.83 -9.55
N ALA A 86 -7.95 9.07 -9.71
CA ALA A 86 -7.66 10.13 -8.76
C ALA A 86 -8.25 9.73 -7.40
N PHE A 87 -7.38 9.60 -6.40
CA PHE A 87 -7.81 9.61 -5.01
C PHE A 87 -8.14 11.07 -4.66
N ASP A 88 -9.43 11.35 -4.45
CA ASP A 88 -9.93 12.61 -3.86
C ASP A 88 -9.76 12.59 -2.34
#